data_AF-A0A7V8XIR5-F1
#
_entry.id   AF-A0A7V8XIR5-F1
#
_cell.length_a   1.000
_cell.length_b   1.000
_cell.length_c   1.000
_cell.angle_alpha   90.00
_cell.angle_beta   90.00
_cell.angle_gamma   90.00
#
_symmetry.space_group_name_H-M   'P 1'
#
loop_
_entity.id
_entity.type
_entity.pdbx_description
1 polymer ?
#
loop_
_entity_poly.entity_id
_entity_poly.type
_entity_poly.pdbx_seq_one_letter_code
_entity_poly.pdbx_strand_id
1 'polypeptide(L)'
;MSTPLFMTPRPVPGRLVPALAGSVVIALALPVFLTAGWPMNGWVLAATLWVAGQAFAWLLTRLPTDTGNLAAAGMRGIGTSFRAMAIGIPLVVVAVADEQVGLAAAIVYAFAYTVELAVSLVAYFGAEARA
;
A
#
# COMPACT_ATOMS: atom_id res chain seq x y z
N MET A 1 13.14 6.04 33.89
CA MET A 1 13.64 5.29 32.71
C MET A 1 12.65 5.51 31.59
N SER A 2 13.03 6.22 30.53
CA SER A 2 12.15 6.48 29.39
C SER A 2 11.89 5.16 28.67
N THR A 3 10.65 4.68 28.67
CA THR A 3 10.28 3.48 27.90
C THR A 3 10.58 3.76 26.43
N PRO A 4 11.44 2.96 25.74
CA PRO A 4 11.78 3.24 24.37
C PRO A 4 10.51 3.17 23.50
N LEU A 5 10.18 4.29 22.84
CA LEU A 5 8.96 4.49 22.03
C LEU A 5 8.65 3.35 21.03
N PHE A 6 9.69 2.64 20.60
CA PHE A 6 9.64 1.54 19.62
C PHE A 6 9.43 0.15 20.22
N MET A 7 9.50 -0.01 21.55
CA MET A 7 9.42 -1.31 22.22
C MET A 7 8.11 -1.54 22.97
N THR A 8 7.22 -0.54 23.03
CA THR A 8 5.92 -0.69 23.69
C THR A 8 4.90 -1.27 22.71
N PRO A 9 4.34 -2.47 22.96
CA PRO A 9 3.33 -3.05 22.09
C PRO A 9 2.10 -2.13 22.01
N ARG A 10 1.66 -1.82 20.78
CA ARG A 10 0.49 -0.96 20.54
C ARG A 10 -0.61 -1.72 19.83
N PRO A 11 -1.88 -1.29 19.99
CA PRO A 11 -2.97 -1.84 19.22
C PRO A 11 -2.69 -1.72 17.71
N VAL A 12 -3.01 -2.76 16.95
CA VAL A 12 -2.91 -2.69 15.48
C VAL A 12 -3.95 -1.67 14.97
N PRO A 13 -3.52 -0.61 14.26
CA PRO A 13 -4.43 0.42 13.78
C PRO A 13 -5.35 -0.11 12.68
N GLY A 14 -6.49 0.57 12.50
CA GLY A 14 -7.40 0.30 11.41
C GLY A 14 -6.75 0.56 10.04
N ARG A 15 -7.10 -0.27 9.05
CA ARG A 15 -6.48 -0.26 7.71
C ARG A 15 -7.15 0.68 6.71
N LEU A 16 -8.37 1.11 7.02
CA LEU A 16 -9.20 1.91 6.11
C LEU A 16 -8.61 3.30 5.83
N VAL A 17 -8.17 4.00 6.88
CA VAL A 17 -7.64 5.37 6.75
C VAL A 17 -6.37 5.40 5.87
N PRO A 18 -5.36 4.54 6.08
CA PRO A 18 -4.22 4.43 5.16
C PRO A 18 -4.61 4.10 3.71
N ALA A 19 -5.51 3.14 3.51
CA ALA A 19 -5.94 2.73 2.17
C ALA A 19 -6.66 3.86 1.43
N LEU A 20 -7.49 4.64 2.13
CA LEU A 20 -8.15 5.82 1.58
C LEU A 20 -7.13 6.90 1.20
N ALA A 21 -6.11 7.14 2.02
CA ALA A 21 -5.09 8.14 1.74
C ALA A 21 -4.37 7.87 0.42
N GLY A 22 -3.93 6.63 0.18
CA GLY A 22 -3.34 6.27 -1.11
C GLY A 22 -4.35 6.28 -2.26
N SER A 23 -5.60 5.91 -2.02
CA SER A 23 -6.67 6.00 -3.03
C SER A 23 -6.95 7.44 -3.48
N VAL A 24 -6.86 8.40 -2.55
CA VAL A 24 -6.96 9.84 -2.86
C VAL A 24 -5.80 10.27 -3.75
N VAL A 25 -4.58 9.76 -3.53
CA VAL A 25 -3.45 10.05 -4.42
C VAL A 25 -3.72 9.57 -5.84
N ILE A 26 -4.22 8.33 -6.01
CA ILE A 26 -4.60 7.82 -7.33
C ILE A 26 -5.67 8.69 -7.98
N ALA A 27 -6.71 9.08 -7.23
CA ALA A 27 -7.79 9.92 -7.75
C ALA A 27 -7.30 11.32 -8.16
N LEU A 28 -6.42 11.93 -7.37
CA LEU A 28 -5.82 13.24 -7.66
C LEU A 28 -4.79 13.19 -8.80
N ALA A 29 -4.21 12.03 -9.09
CA ALA A 29 -3.35 11.87 -10.25
C ALA A 29 -4.13 11.99 -11.58
N LEU A 30 -5.42 11.64 -11.59
CA LEU A 30 -6.25 11.71 -12.81
C LEU A 30 -6.29 13.12 -13.44
N PRO A 31 -6.65 14.21 -12.72
CA PRO A 31 -6.65 15.54 -13.30
C PRO A 31 -5.24 15.97 -13.74
N VAL A 32 -4.17 15.51 -13.07
CA VAL A 32 -2.78 15.79 -13.50
C VAL A 32 -2.50 15.13 -14.84
N PHE A 33 -2.91 13.87 -15.04
CA PHE A 33 -2.72 13.18 -16.33
C PHE A 33 -3.50 13.85 -17.46
N LEU A 34 -4.74 14.27 -17.18
CA LEU A 34 -5.59 14.96 -18.16
C LEU A 34 -5.02 16.32 -18.58
N THR A 35 -4.47 17.08 -17.64
CA THR A 35 -3.96 18.44 -17.89
C THR A 35 -2.54 18.47 -18.42
N ALA A 36 -1.68 17.54 -17.99
CA ALA A 36 -0.28 17.44 -18.44
C ALA A 36 -0.11 16.63 -19.73
N GLY A 37 -1.18 16.05 -20.28
CA GLY A 37 -1.13 15.21 -21.48
C GLY A 37 -0.33 13.90 -21.29
N TRP A 38 -0.25 13.40 -20.06
CA TRP A 38 0.44 12.15 -19.75
C TRP A 38 -0.33 10.93 -20.27
N PRO A 39 0.36 9.80 -20.53
CA PRO A 39 -0.28 8.61 -21.07
C PRO A 39 -1.36 8.07 -20.10
N MET A 40 -2.62 8.19 -20.49
CA MET A 40 -3.77 7.80 -19.65
C MET A 40 -3.73 6.32 -19.24
N ASN A 41 -3.17 5.46 -20.10
CA ASN A 41 -2.96 4.05 -19.81
C ASN A 41 -2.09 3.84 -18.56
N GLY A 42 -1.15 4.75 -18.27
CA GLY A 42 -0.30 4.67 -17.08
C GLY A 42 -1.12 4.88 -15.80
N TRP A 43 -2.04 5.84 -15.82
CA TRP A 43 -2.96 6.05 -14.70
C TRP A 43 -3.90 4.86 -14.52
N VAL A 44 -4.49 4.34 -15.60
CA VAL A 44 -5.37 3.15 -15.55
C VAL A 44 -4.63 1.95 -14.98
N LEU A 45 -3.39 1.72 -15.41
CA LEU A 45 -2.54 0.65 -14.90
C LEU A 45 -2.29 0.82 -13.39
N ALA A 46 -1.88 2.02 -12.95
CA ALA A 46 -1.65 2.31 -11.54
C ALA A 46 -2.92 2.10 -10.70
N ALA A 47 -4.08 2.59 -11.16
CA ALA A 47 -5.36 2.42 -10.48
C ALA A 47 -5.78 0.94 -10.39
N THR A 48 -5.57 0.18 -11.46
CA THR A 48 -5.87 -1.27 -11.49
C THR A 48 -4.99 -2.02 -10.50
N LEU A 49 -3.68 -1.76 -10.51
CA LEU A 49 -2.72 -2.37 -9.58
C LEU A 49 -2.99 -1.96 -8.14
N TRP A 50 -3.43 -0.72 -7.90
CA TRP A 50 -3.85 -0.24 -6.60
C TRP A 50 -5.03 -1.04 -6.05
N VAL A 51 -6.11 -1.16 -6.84
CA VAL A 51 -7.30 -1.93 -6.44
C VAL A 51 -6.95 -3.40 -6.21
N ALA A 52 -6.15 -4.01 -7.08
CA ALA A 52 -5.67 -5.38 -6.90
C ALA A 52 -4.86 -5.55 -5.60
N GLY A 53 -3.98 -4.60 -5.29
CA GLY A 53 -3.21 -4.57 -4.05
C GLY A 53 -4.09 -4.45 -2.81
N GLN A 54 -5.11 -3.58 -2.84
CA GLN A 54 -6.07 -3.45 -1.74
C GLN A 54 -6.95 -4.70 -1.58
N ALA A 55 -7.39 -5.30 -2.68
CA ALA A 55 -8.17 -6.54 -2.66
C ALA A 55 -7.35 -7.68 -2.06
N PHE A 56 -6.07 -7.79 -2.41
CA PHE A 56 -5.16 -8.78 -1.83
C PHE A 56 -4.95 -8.53 -0.33
N ALA A 57 -4.72 -7.28 0.08
CA ALA A 57 -4.58 -6.92 1.49
C ALA A 57 -5.85 -7.27 2.30
N TRP A 58 -7.03 -7.03 1.72
CA TRP A 58 -8.31 -7.40 2.31
C TRP A 58 -8.48 -8.93 2.39
N LEU A 59 -8.09 -9.68 1.36
CA LEU A 59 -8.12 -11.14 1.39
C LEU A 59 -7.26 -11.69 2.54
N LEU A 60 -6.09 -11.12 2.79
CA LEU A 60 -5.23 -11.50 3.92
C LEU A 60 -5.89 -11.24 5.29
N THR A 61 -6.81 -10.27 5.40
CA THR A 61 -7.56 -10.06 6.65
C THR A 61 -8.55 -11.18 6.97
N ARG A 62 -8.84 -12.06 6.01
CA ARG A 62 -9.70 -13.22 6.23
C ARG A 62 -8.97 -14.41 6.86
N LEU A 63 -7.64 -14.41 6.91
CA LEU A 63 -6.84 -15.48 7.54
C LEU A 63 -6.95 -15.40 9.07
N PRO A 64 -7.17 -16.48 9.84
CA PRO A 64 -7.29 -16.41 11.30
C PRO A 64 -6.06 -15.76 11.98
N THR A 65 -6.28 -14.93 13.00
CA THR A 65 -5.22 -14.30 13.84
C THR A 65 -5.04 -14.97 15.19
N ASP A 66 -5.48 -16.22 15.32
CA ASP A 66 -5.38 -16.92 16.60
C ASP A 66 -3.91 -17.04 17.01
N THR A 67 -3.62 -16.73 18.27
CA THR A 67 -2.25 -16.65 18.81
C THR A 67 -1.52 -17.99 18.78
N GLY A 68 -2.26 -19.11 18.65
CA GLY A 68 -1.72 -20.44 18.43
C GLY A 68 -1.30 -20.74 16.99
N ASN A 69 -1.60 -19.87 16.01
CA ASN A 69 -1.32 -20.10 14.59
C ASN A 69 -0.22 -19.15 14.07
N LEU A 70 1.01 -19.44 14.47
CA LEU A 70 2.22 -18.76 13.99
C LEU A 70 2.34 -18.78 12.46
N ALA A 71 1.82 -19.82 11.79
CA ALA A 71 1.82 -19.91 10.34
C ALA A 71 0.89 -18.85 9.71
N ALA A 72 -0.29 -18.60 10.29
CA ALA A 72 -1.21 -17.57 9.82
C ALA A 72 -0.69 -16.15 10.11
N ALA A 73 -0.04 -15.94 11.25
CA ALA A 73 0.65 -14.67 11.56
C ALA A 73 1.80 -14.41 10.58
N GLY A 74 2.62 -15.42 10.29
CA GLY A 74 3.70 -15.36 9.30
C GLY A 74 3.19 -15.11 7.88
N MET A 75 2.13 -15.80 7.46
CA MET A 75 1.54 -15.62 6.13
C MET A 75 0.93 -14.23 5.93
N ARG A 76 0.31 -13.65 6.97
CA ARG A 76 -0.12 -12.25 6.94
C ARG A 76 1.08 -11.30 6.81
N GLY A 77 2.16 -11.51 7.56
CA GLY A 77 3.38 -10.72 7.45
C GLY A 77 4.01 -10.78 6.05
N ILE A 78 4.30 -12.00 5.58
CA ILE A 78 4.89 -12.26 4.26
C ILE A 78 3.98 -11.76 3.15
N GLY A 79 2.67 -12.01 3.22
CA GLY A 79 1.72 -11.56 2.20
C GLY A 79 1.67 -10.03 2.10
N THR A 80 1.73 -9.33 3.22
CA THR A 80 1.72 -7.85 3.21
C THR A 80 3.00 -7.30 2.60
N SER A 81 4.16 -7.89 2.88
CA SER A 81 5.44 -7.52 2.25
C SER A 81 5.48 -7.90 0.76
N PHE A 82 4.95 -9.07 0.40
CA PHE A 82 4.92 -9.59 -0.96
C PHE A 82 4.09 -8.72 -1.89
N ARG A 83 3.01 -8.09 -1.40
CA ARG A 83 2.18 -7.14 -2.19
C ARG A 83 3.04 -6.08 -2.89
N ALA A 84 4.01 -5.50 -2.18
CA ALA A 84 4.88 -4.46 -2.75
C ALA A 84 5.79 -5.01 -3.86
N MET A 85 6.31 -6.23 -3.69
CA MET A 85 7.17 -6.89 -4.70
C MET A 85 6.37 -7.38 -5.90
N ALA A 86 5.19 -7.96 -5.67
CA ALA A 86 4.33 -8.51 -6.72
C ALA A 86 3.88 -7.44 -7.73
N ILE A 87 3.67 -6.20 -7.27
CA ILE A 87 3.24 -5.09 -8.12
C ILE A 87 4.38 -4.53 -8.98
N GLY A 88 5.64 -4.74 -8.57
CA GLY A 88 6.80 -4.37 -9.39
C GLY A 88 6.85 -5.13 -10.73
N ILE A 89 6.41 -6.39 -10.76
CA ILE A 89 6.44 -7.24 -11.96
C ILE A 89 5.65 -6.62 -13.13
N PRO A 90 4.33 -6.35 -13.00
CA PRO A 90 3.56 -5.76 -14.10
C PRO A 90 4.06 -4.37 -14.49
N LEU A 91 4.57 -3.56 -13.55
CA LEU A 91 5.17 -2.26 -13.85
C LEU A 91 6.41 -2.40 -14.74
N VAL A 92 7.30 -3.35 -14.43
CA VAL A 92 8.48 -3.65 -15.25
C VAL A 92 8.07 -4.18 -16.62
N VAL A 93 7.13 -5.13 -16.68
CA VAL A 93 6.65 -5.70 -17.95
C VAL A 93 6.09 -4.61 -18.86
N VAL A 94 5.27 -3.70 -18.32
CA VAL A 94 4.71 -2.59 -19.10
C VAL A 94 5.79 -1.58 -19.45
N ALA A 95 6.73 -1.24 -18.56
CA ALA A 95 7.83 -0.34 -18.88
C ALA A 95 8.73 -0.85 -20.01
N VAL A 96 8.89 -2.17 -20.15
CA VAL A 96 9.61 -2.79 -21.27
C VAL A 96 8.82 -2.67 -22.58
N ALA A 97 7.49 -2.74 -22.53
CA ALA A 97 6.63 -2.62 -23.72
C ALA A 97 6.40 -1.16 -24.15
N ASP A 98 6.20 -0.27 -23.18
CA ASP A 98 5.99 1.17 -23.33
C ASP A 98 6.54 1.87 -22.07
N GLU A 99 7.71 2.47 -22.23
CA GLU A 99 8.44 3.13 -21.14
C GLU A 99 7.63 4.26 -20.51
N GLN A 100 6.93 5.07 -21.32
CA GLN A 100 6.17 6.22 -20.82
C GLN A 100 4.99 5.77 -19.97
N VAL A 101 4.25 4.75 -20.41
CA VAL A 101 3.12 4.18 -19.65
C VAL A 101 3.62 3.53 -18.36
N GLY A 102 4.67 2.71 -18.44
CA GLY A 102 5.22 2.01 -17.28
C GLY A 102 5.78 2.97 -16.23
N LEU A 103 6.53 4.00 -16.65
CA LEU A 103 7.09 5.01 -15.77
C LEU A 103 5.98 5.85 -15.10
N ALA A 104 5.01 6.31 -15.88
CA ALA A 104 3.89 7.09 -15.34
C ALA A 104 3.11 6.28 -14.29
N ALA A 105 2.83 5.00 -14.57
CA ALA A 105 2.17 4.11 -13.63
C ALA A 105 3.00 3.88 -12.36
N ALA A 106 4.30 3.64 -12.52
CA ALA A 106 5.21 3.39 -11.42
C ALA A 106 5.32 4.58 -10.47
N ILE A 107 5.43 5.80 -11.00
CA ILE A 107 5.50 7.04 -10.19
C ILE A 107 4.23 7.20 -9.35
N VAL A 108 3.05 7.09 -9.99
CA VAL A 108 1.77 7.27 -9.31
C VAL A 108 1.57 6.19 -8.24
N TYR A 109 1.83 4.94 -8.58
CA TYR A 109 1.69 3.82 -7.65
C TYR A 109 2.65 3.95 -6.46
N ALA A 110 3.92 4.26 -6.72
CA ALA A 110 4.92 4.45 -5.68
C ALA A 110 4.52 5.59 -4.72
N PHE A 111 4.06 6.72 -5.25
CA PHE A 111 3.64 7.85 -4.42
C PHE A 111 2.42 7.52 -3.56
N ALA A 112 1.41 6.86 -4.14
CA ALA A 112 0.23 6.40 -3.40
C ALA A 112 0.59 5.42 -2.27
N TYR A 113 1.50 4.47 -2.56
CA TYR A 113 1.96 3.50 -1.58
C TYR A 113 2.77 4.16 -0.45
N THR A 114 3.64 5.12 -0.77
CA THR A 114 4.38 5.89 0.24
C THR A 114 3.45 6.66 1.16
N VAL A 115 2.38 7.27 0.63
CA VAL A 115 1.38 7.97 1.44
C VAL A 115 0.59 6.99 2.33
N GLU A 116 0.16 5.84 1.82
CA GLU A 116 -0.47 4.77 2.63
C GLU A 116 0.45 4.35 3.79
N LEU A 117 1.75 4.17 3.53
CA LEU A 117 2.72 3.83 4.57
C LEU A 117 2.90 4.95 5.60
N ALA A 118 3.06 6.19 5.15
CA ALA A 118 3.22 7.34 6.05
C ALA A 118 2.02 7.47 7.00
N VAL A 119 0.80 7.37 6.46
CA VAL A 119 -0.43 7.40 7.26
C VAL A 119 -0.53 6.19 8.20
N SER A 120 -0.10 5.01 7.76
CA SER A 120 -0.04 3.82 8.62
C SER A 120 0.91 4.00 9.81
N LEU A 121 2.08 4.59 9.57
CA LEU A 121 3.06 4.88 10.62
C LEU A 121 2.52 5.91 11.61
N VAL A 122 1.93 6.99 11.11
CA VAL A 122 1.28 8.02 11.96
C VAL A 122 0.14 7.40 12.78
N ALA A 123 -0.69 6.54 12.19
CA ALA A 123 -1.77 5.86 12.91
C ALA A 123 -1.26 4.90 13.99
N TYR A 124 -0.18 4.15 13.72
CA TYR A 124 0.42 3.22 14.69
C TYR A 124 1.08 3.97 15.86
N PHE A 125 1.89 4.98 15.57
CA PHE A 125 2.63 5.74 16.59
C PHE A 125 1.81 6.85 17.26
N GLY A 126 0.65 7.22 16.70
CA GLY A 126 -0.31 8.12 17.32
C GLY A 126 -1.26 7.43 18.31
N ALA A 127 -1.39 6.10 18.26
CA ALA A 127 -2.20 5.34 19.22
C ALA A 127 -1.53 5.30 20.60
N GLU A 128 -2.33 5.45 21.66
CA GLU A 128 -1.88 5.30 23.05
C GLU A 128 -1.28 3.91 23.28
N ALA A 129 -0.18 3.86 24.03
CA ALA A 129 0.46 2.61 24.40
C ALA A 129 -0.45 1.81 25.33
N ARG A 130 -0.58 0.50 25.11
CA ARG A 130 -1.22 -0.38 26.10
C ARG A 130 -0.30 -0.47 27.32
N ALA A 131 -0.79 -0.04 28.48
CA ALA A 131 -0.16 -0.24 29.78
C ALA A 131 -0.39 -1.66 30.29
#